data_AF-A0A4Y2KMW9-F1
#
_entry.id   AF-A0A4Y2KMW9-F1
#
_cell.length_a   1.000
_cell.length_b   1.000
_cell.length_c   1.000
_cell.angle_alpha   90.00
_cell.angle_beta   90.00
_cell.angle_gamma   90.00
#
_symmetry.space_group_name_H-M   'P 1'
#
loop_
_entity.id
_entity.type
_entity.pdbx_description
1 polymer ?
#
loop_
_entity_poly.entity_id
_entity_poly.type
_entity_poly.pdbx_seq_one_letter_code
_entity_poly.pdbx_strand_id
1 'polypeptide(L)'
;MLQQKAEDFAKELDSNSEFKSSNGWLENFKKRHNIFFRELCGESTSVDASSCEKRLSELPSLLRDYKADDVFNADETGLFFQCLPNKTAAFKGEERHGGKQGKIRVTVLLAANQSGKEKLPPLIIG
;
A
#
# COMPACT_ATOMS: atom_id res chain seq x y z
N MET A 1 16.35 -1.83 -1.08
CA MET A 1 16.62 -1.74 -2.53
C MET A 1 17.61 -0.64 -2.89
N LEU A 2 17.35 0.65 -2.63
CA LEU A 2 18.23 1.74 -3.11
C LEU A 2 19.66 1.69 -2.51
N GLN A 3 19.75 1.43 -1.20
CA GLN A 3 20.99 1.25 -0.46
C GLN A 3 21.82 0.08 -1.00
N GLN A 4 21.22 -1.12 -1.04
CA GLN A 4 21.85 -2.32 -1.61
C GLN A 4 22.38 -2.08 -3.03
N LYS A 5 21.57 -1.47 -3.92
CA LYS A 5 21.97 -1.25 -5.30
C LYS A 5 23.14 -0.26 -5.43
N ALA A 6 23.23 0.71 -4.53
CA ALA A 6 24.36 1.65 -4.48
C ALA A 6 25.66 0.95 -4.04
N GLU A 7 25.57 0.01 -3.11
CA GLU A 7 26.73 -0.82 -2.70
C GLU A 7 27.15 -1.79 -3.80
N ASP A 8 26.18 -2.39 -4.52
CA ASP A 8 26.48 -3.25 -5.67
C ASP A 8 27.25 -2.46 -6.75
N PHE A 9 26.78 -1.26 -7.10
CA PHE A 9 27.47 -0.39 -8.06
C PHE A 9 28.85 0.08 -7.55
N ALA A 10 28.99 0.33 -6.25
CA ALA A 10 30.28 0.70 -5.69
C ALA A 10 31.33 -0.40 -5.88
N LYS A 11 30.92 -1.67 -5.72
CA LYS A 11 31.78 -2.85 -5.95
C LYS A 11 32.07 -3.10 -7.43
N GLU A 12 31.11 -2.83 -8.31
CA GLU A 12 31.30 -2.93 -9.77
C GLU A 12 32.28 -1.88 -10.29
N LEU A 13 32.24 -0.66 -9.75
CA LEU A 13 33.12 0.44 -10.15
C LEU A 13 34.51 0.35 -9.51
N ASP A 14 34.58 -0.12 -8.26
CA ASP A 14 35.82 -0.36 -7.54
C ASP A 14 35.67 -1.60 -6.65
N SER A 15 36.34 -2.68 -7.02
CA SER A 15 36.25 -3.96 -6.31
C SER A 15 36.79 -3.89 -4.87
N ASN A 16 37.57 -2.86 -4.52
CA ASN A 16 38.06 -2.60 -3.17
C ASN A 16 37.25 -1.52 -2.44
N SER A 17 36.08 -1.14 -2.97
CA SER A 17 35.26 -0.09 -2.37
C SER A 17 34.77 -0.49 -0.98
N GLU A 18 35.12 0.31 0.03
CA GLU A 18 34.56 0.23 1.39
C GLU A 18 33.27 1.04 1.54
N PHE A 19 32.70 1.53 0.44
CA PHE A 19 31.49 2.34 0.46
C PHE A 19 30.33 1.58 1.12
N LYS A 20 29.70 2.21 2.11
CA LYS A 20 28.49 1.71 2.76
C LYS A 20 27.36 2.72 2.63
N SER A 21 26.21 2.22 2.22
CA SER A 21 25.01 3.02 2.01
C SER A 21 24.25 3.22 3.33
N SER A 22 24.76 4.11 4.19
CA SER A 22 24.12 4.42 5.48
C SER A 22 22.74 5.09 5.30
N ASN A 23 21.94 5.10 6.36
CA ASN A 23 20.66 5.83 6.36
C ASN A 23 20.88 7.33 6.10
N GLY A 24 21.95 7.93 6.64
CA GLY A 24 22.32 9.32 6.38
C GLY A 24 22.71 9.57 4.91
N TRP A 25 23.40 8.62 4.28
CA TRP A 25 23.66 8.68 2.83
C TRP A 25 22.36 8.66 2.04
N LEU A 26 21.43 7.76 2.36
CA LEU A 26 20.14 7.64 1.68
C LEU A 26 19.30 8.93 1.82
N GLU A 27 19.28 9.54 3.00
CA GLU A 27 18.57 10.81 3.22
C GLU A 27 19.18 11.96 2.41
N ASN A 28 20.51 12.09 2.43
CA ASN A 28 21.20 13.13 1.69
C ASN A 28 21.11 12.93 0.18
N PHE A 29 21.15 11.68 -0.29
CA PHE A 29 20.92 11.32 -1.69
C PHE A 29 19.52 11.73 -2.13
N LYS A 30 18.48 11.39 -1.34
CA LYS A 30 17.11 11.82 -1.62
C LYS A 30 16.99 13.34 -1.64
N LYS A 31 17.58 14.05 -0.68
CA LYS A 31 17.56 15.53 -0.63
C LYS A 31 18.25 16.15 -1.85
N ARG A 32 19.46 15.68 -2.18
CA ARG A 32 20.25 16.18 -3.33
C ARG A 32 19.53 16.01 -4.64
N HIS A 33 18.84 14.88 -4.81
CA HIS A 33 18.10 14.56 -6.03
C HIS A 33 16.60 14.88 -5.93
N ASN A 34 16.17 15.63 -4.91
CA ASN A 34 14.76 15.98 -4.68
C ASN A 34 13.78 14.79 -4.72
N ILE A 35 14.19 13.60 -4.29
CA ILE A 35 13.36 12.38 -4.31
C ILE A 35 12.43 12.38 -3.10
N PHE A 36 11.15 12.65 -3.33
CA PHE A 36 10.09 12.54 -2.32
C PHE A 36 9.17 11.37 -2.61
N PHE A 37 8.71 10.71 -1.54
CA PHE A 37 7.73 9.64 -1.60
C PHE A 37 6.41 10.16 -1.06
N ARG A 38 5.42 10.33 -1.95
CA ARG A 38 4.06 10.71 -1.56
C ARG A 38 3.19 9.46 -1.53
N GLU A 39 2.47 9.27 -0.43
CA GLU A 39 1.44 8.25 -0.32
C GLU A 39 0.24 8.70 -1.16
N LEU A 40 -0.05 7.97 -2.22
CA LEU A 40 -1.27 8.15 -3.01
C LEU A 40 -2.34 7.31 -2.32
N CYS A 41 -3.12 7.92 -1.42
CA CYS A 41 -4.34 7.29 -0.93
C CYS A 41 -5.29 7.09 -2.12
N GLY A 42 -5.59 5.82 -2.41
CA GLY A 42 -6.34 5.41 -3.61
C GLY A 42 -7.84 5.66 -3.54
N GLU A 43 -8.38 6.04 -2.39
CA GLU A 43 -9.81 6.28 -2.21
C GLU A 43 -10.02 7.57 -1.43
N SER A 44 -10.43 8.61 -2.15
CA SER A 44 -11.09 9.78 -1.58
C SER A 44 -12.52 9.81 -2.08
N THR A 45 -13.28 8.76 -1.82
CA THR A 45 -14.73 8.86 -1.87
C THR A 45 -15.16 9.72 -0.69
N SER A 46 -15.54 10.96 -0.96
CA SER A 46 -16.16 11.86 -0.01
C SER A 46 -17.53 11.30 0.39
N VAL A 47 -17.54 10.32 1.29
CA VAL A 47 -18.77 9.81 1.88
C VAL A 47 -19.27 10.86 2.86
N ASP A 48 -20.52 11.25 2.73
CA ASP A 48 -21.17 12.18 3.65
C ASP A 48 -21.18 11.59 5.07
N ALA A 49 -20.58 12.33 6.02
CA ALA A 49 -20.40 11.86 7.39
C ALA A 49 -21.74 11.54 8.08
N SER A 50 -22.81 12.30 7.76
CA SER A 50 -24.14 12.09 8.35
C SER A 50 -24.77 10.76 7.91
N SER A 51 -24.51 10.35 6.67
CA SER A 51 -24.94 9.07 6.12
C SER A 51 -24.22 7.88 6.78
N CYS A 52 -22.94 8.05 7.13
CA CYS A 52 -22.17 7.06 7.87
C CYS A 52 -22.66 6.92 9.32
N GLU A 53 -22.91 8.03 10.01
CA GLU A 53 -23.41 8.04 11.39
C GLU A 53 -24.75 7.32 11.52
N LYS A 54 -25.70 7.60 10.61
CA LYS A 54 -26.99 6.91 10.57
C LYS A 54 -26.82 5.39 10.43
N ARG A 55 -26.01 4.95 9.46
CA ARG A 55 -25.74 3.50 9.27
C ARG A 55 -25.06 2.85 10.47
N LEU A 56 -24.13 3.55 11.12
CA LEU A 56 -23.46 3.05 12.31
C LEU A 56 -24.44 2.88 13.48
N SER A 57 -25.44 3.76 13.61
CA SER A 57 -26.48 3.64 14.63
C SER A 57 -27.47 2.49 14.39
N GLU A 58 -27.73 2.13 13.13
CA GLU A 58 -28.64 1.05 12.74
C GLU A 58 -27.96 -0.33 12.78
N LEU A 59 -26.63 -0.39 12.70
CA LEU A 59 -25.87 -1.65 12.63
C LEU A 59 -26.10 -2.57 13.85
N PRO A 60 -26.09 -2.09 15.12
CA PRO A 60 -26.30 -2.95 16.28
C PRO A 60 -27.69 -3.59 16.35
N SER A 61 -28.72 -2.92 15.80
CA SER A 61 -30.07 -3.51 15.78
C SER A 61 -30.18 -4.61 14.74
N LEU A 62 -29.53 -4.46 13.59
CA LEU A 62 -29.48 -5.47 12.53
C LEU A 62 -28.69 -6.72 12.96
N LEU A 63 -27.61 -6.53 13.71
CA LEU A 63 -26.73 -7.61 14.16
C LEU A 63 -27.19 -8.31 15.45
N ARG A 64 -28.29 -7.85 16.06
CA ARG A 64 -28.73 -8.31 17.39
C ARG A 64 -28.97 -9.81 17.49
N ASP A 65 -29.51 -10.41 16.43
CA ASP A 65 -29.90 -11.82 16.40
C ASP A 65 -28.76 -12.75 15.96
N TYR A 66 -27.60 -12.18 15.61
CA TYR A 66 -26.42 -12.92 15.15
C TYR A 66 -25.36 -12.96 16.25
N LYS A 67 -24.67 -14.10 16.38
CA LYS A 67 -23.48 -14.17 17.24
C LYS A 67 -22.31 -13.51 16.52
N ALA A 68 -21.34 -13.02 17.29
CA ALA A 68 -20.10 -12.48 16.71
C ALA A 68 -19.33 -13.49 15.84
N ASP A 69 -19.53 -14.80 16.05
CA ASP A 69 -18.94 -15.84 15.22
C ASP A 69 -19.65 -15.96 13.84
N ASP A 70 -20.91 -15.50 13.72
CA ASP A 70 -21.75 -15.58 12.52
C ASP A 70 -21.76 -14.29 11.69
N VAL A 71 -21.11 -13.21 12.16
CA VAL A 71 -21.02 -11.92 11.48
C VAL A 71 -19.68 -11.82 10.77
N PHE A 72 -19.69 -11.82 9.44
CA PHE A 72 -18.47 -11.70 8.62
C PHE A 72 -18.36 -10.33 7.96
N ASN A 73 -17.14 -9.78 7.94
CA ASN A 73 -16.78 -8.70 7.04
C ASN A 73 -15.96 -9.27 5.88
N ALA A 74 -16.31 -8.91 4.65
CA ALA A 74 -15.59 -9.30 3.45
C ALA A 74 -15.24 -8.04 2.65
N ASP A 75 -14.00 -7.96 2.17
CA ASP A 75 -13.54 -6.82 1.38
C ASP A 75 -12.52 -7.23 0.32
N GLU A 76 -12.47 -6.47 -0.76
CA GLU A 76 -11.58 -6.70 -1.90
C GLU A 76 -10.30 -5.90 -1.73
N THR A 77 -9.15 -6.55 -1.94
CA THR A 77 -7.86 -5.87 -1.94
C THR A 77 -7.05 -6.23 -3.17
N GLY A 78 -6.36 -5.23 -3.73
CA GLY A 78 -5.44 -5.43 -4.85
C GLY A 78 -4.09 -5.94 -4.36
N LEU A 79 -3.76 -7.19 -4.68
CA LEU A 79 -2.42 -7.74 -4.50
C LEU A 79 -1.56 -7.38 -5.71
N PHE A 80 -0.67 -6.42 -5.52
CA PHE A 80 0.27 -6.00 -6.55
C PHE A 80 1.58 -6.78 -6.46
N PHE A 81 1.71 -7.84 -7.25
CA PHE A 81 2.91 -8.69 -7.25
C PHE A 81 4.01 -8.20 -8.20
N GLN A 82 3.67 -7.36 -9.19
CA GLN A 82 4.64 -6.68 -10.07
C GLN A 82 4.72 -5.16 -9.85
N CYS A 83 4.19 -4.66 -8.73
CA CYS A 83 4.38 -3.24 -8.43
C CYS A 83 5.85 -2.97 -8.12
N LEU A 84 6.50 -2.21 -9.01
CA LEU A 84 7.57 -1.32 -8.57
C LEU A 84 7.02 -0.49 -7.39
N PRO A 85 7.86 -0.11 -6.40
CA PRO A 85 7.41 0.70 -5.28
C PRO A 85 6.51 1.83 -5.77
N ASN A 86 5.34 2.04 -5.15
CA ASN A 86 4.32 3.10 -5.39
C ASN A 86 4.84 4.53 -5.16
N LYS A 87 6.11 4.69 -5.43
CA LYS A 87 7.06 5.65 -4.96
C LYS A 87 7.89 5.99 -6.19
N THR A 88 7.21 6.48 -7.23
CA THR A 88 7.88 7.05 -8.39
C THR A 88 8.66 8.25 -7.90
N ALA A 89 9.98 8.14 -7.83
CA ALA A 89 10.88 9.25 -7.52
C ALA A 89 10.43 10.46 -8.35
N ALA A 90 9.95 11.51 -7.67
CA ALA A 90 9.46 12.73 -8.30
C ALA A 90 10.48 13.81 -8.06
N PHE A 91 10.98 14.43 -9.13
CA PHE A 91 11.74 15.65 -8.99
C PHE A 91 10.79 16.80 -8.67
N LYS A 92 11.23 17.72 -7.82
CA LYS A 92 10.44 18.90 -7.44
C LYS A 92 10.20 19.79 -8.66
N GLY A 93 8.95 19.93 -9.10
CA GLY A 93 8.54 20.85 -10.16
C GLY A 93 8.07 20.20 -11.48
N GLU A 94 8.03 18.87 -11.58
CA GLU A 94 7.45 18.20 -12.75
C GLU A 94 5.91 18.10 -12.64
N GLU A 95 5.19 18.65 -13.62
CA GLU A 95 3.80 18.27 -13.86
C GLU A 95 3.75 16.85 -14.44
N ARG A 96 2.94 15.99 -13.82
CA ARG A 96 2.80 14.58 -14.23
C ARG A 96 1.47 14.36 -14.92
N HIS A 97 1.50 13.95 -16.18
CA HIS A 97 0.48 13.10 -16.74
C HIS A 97 0.79 11.66 -16.31
N GLY A 98 -0.07 11.06 -15.50
CA GLY A 98 0.13 9.72 -14.96
C GLY A 98 0.34 8.68 -16.06
N GLY A 99 1.57 8.19 -16.21
CA GLY A 99 1.83 7.02 -17.03
C GLY A 99 1.08 5.82 -16.44
N LYS A 100 0.28 5.15 -17.26
CA LYS A 100 -0.31 3.84 -16.92
C LYS A 100 0.83 2.83 -16.77
N GLN A 101 1.40 2.74 -15.56
CA GLN A 101 2.17 1.56 -15.21
C GLN A 101 1.22 0.36 -15.30
N GLY A 102 1.66 -0.71 -15.96
CA GLY A 102 0.94 -1.97 -15.99
C GLY A 102 0.82 -2.49 -14.57
N LYS A 103 -0.23 -2.07 -13.87
CA LYS A 103 -0.61 -2.58 -12.56
C LYS A 103 -1.16 -3.98 -12.78
N ILE A 104 -0.27 -4.95 -13.00
CA ILE A 104 -0.68 -6.35 -12.92
C ILE A 104 -0.98 -6.59 -11.44
N ARG A 105 -2.27 -6.54 -11.13
CA ARG A 105 -2.84 -6.77 -9.81
C ARG A 105 -3.67 -8.02 -9.90
N VAL A 106 -3.54 -8.87 -8.90
CA VAL A 106 -4.57 -9.88 -8.63
C VAL A 106 -5.49 -9.26 -7.60
N THR A 107 -6.80 -9.28 -7.83
CA THR A 107 -7.73 -8.86 -6.77
C THR A 107 -8.05 -10.08 -5.92
N VAL A 108 -8.00 -9.90 -4.61
CA VAL A 108 -8.25 -10.94 -3.63
C VAL A 108 -9.39 -10.49 -2.74
N LEU A 109 -10.42 -11.33 -2.61
CA LEU A 109 -11.46 -11.17 -1.59
C LEU A 109 -10.98 -11.84 -0.31
N LEU A 110 -10.99 -11.07 0.78
CA LEU A 110 -10.67 -11.54 2.12
C LEU A 110 -11.90 -11.41 3.01
N ALA A 111 -12.15 -12.41 3.84
CA ALA A 111 -13.26 -12.37 4.80
C ALA A 111 -12.88 -12.98 6.14
N ALA A 112 -13.36 -12.36 7.22
CA ALA A 112 -13.17 -12.83 8.59
C ALA A 112 -14.40 -12.52 9.44
N ASN A 113 -14.65 -13.35 10.46
CA ASN A 113 -15.75 -13.10 11.38
C ASN A 113 -15.39 -12.04 12.43
N GLN A 114 -16.43 -11.45 13.03
CA GLN A 114 -16.32 -10.36 13.99
C GLN A 114 -15.54 -10.76 15.25
N SER A 115 -15.58 -12.05 15.64
CA SER A 115 -14.78 -12.56 16.76
C SER A 115 -13.30 -12.79 16.42
N GLY A 116 -12.94 -12.82 15.13
CA GLY A 116 -11.59 -13.07 14.63
C GLY A 116 -11.14 -14.53 14.71
N LYS A 117 -12.02 -15.46 15.09
CA LYS A 117 -11.72 -16.90 15.18
C LYS A 117 -11.67 -17.58 13.81
N GLU A 118 -12.49 -17.10 12.87
CA GLU A 118 -12.60 -17.69 11.55
C GLU A 118 -12.17 -16.69 10.48
N LYS A 119 -11.32 -17.17 9.58
CA LYS A 119 -10.88 -16.47 8.37
C LYS A 119 -11.17 -17.39 7.20
N LEU A 120 -11.94 -16.91 6.22
CA LEU A 120 -12.21 -17.69 5.03
C LEU A 120 -10.95 -17.76 4.16
N PRO A 121 -10.75 -18.85 3.41
CA PRO A 121 -9.66 -18.94 2.44
C PRO A 121 -9.70 -17.74 1.47
N PRO A 122 -8.56 -17.09 1.18
CA PRO A 122 -8.51 -16.01 0.20
C PRO A 122 -9.05 -16.47 -1.16
N LEU A 123 -9.97 -15.70 -1.73
CA LEU A 123 -10.53 -15.98 -3.05
C LEU A 123 -9.93 -15.02 -4.08
N ILE A 124 -9.34 -15.58 -5.13
CA ILE A 124 -8.87 -14.78 -6.27
C ILE A 124 -10.08 -14.43 -7.14
N ILE A 125 -10.28 -13.13 -7.37
CA ILE A 125 -11.38 -12.61 -8.16
C ILE A 125 -10.84 -11.71 -9.28
N GLY A 126 -10.83 -12.23 -10.51
CA GLY A 126 -10.38 -11.49 -11.70
C GLY A 126 -8.99 -11.85 -12.22
#